data_AF-A0A5C8U1C0-F1
#
_entry.id   AF-A0A5C8U1C0-F1
#
_cell.length_a   1.000
_cell.length_b   1.000
_cell.length_c   1.000
_cell.angle_alpha   90.00
_cell.angle_beta   90.00
_cell.angle_gamma   90.00
#
_symmetry.space_group_name_H-M   'P 1'
#
loop_
_entity.id
_entity.type
_entity.pdbx_description
1 polymer ?
#
loop_
_entity_poly.entity_id
_entity_poly.type
_entity_poly.pdbx_seq_one_letter_code
_entity_poly.pdbx_strand_id
1 'polypeptide(L)'
;MTKPEHAPGYVPNEAYSQEDWDEVSDNPELTDEQLAQLRPAKDVLPPALYEALVNRGGRPPAVIRKVPVTIRLDPHVVDAFKATGPGWQTRMNDALAKAATGLPRA
;
A
#
# COMPACT_ATOMS: atom_id res chain seq x y z
N MET A 1 -31.46 -2.61 -25.72
CA MET A 1 -31.02 -1.75 -24.61
C MET A 1 -30.06 -0.74 -25.21
N THR A 2 -30.33 0.55 -25.06
CA THR A 2 -29.46 1.62 -25.60
C THR A 2 -28.22 1.77 -24.71
N LYS A 3 -27.03 1.80 -25.32
CA LYS A 3 -25.76 2.06 -24.61
C LYS A 3 -25.85 3.45 -23.95
N PRO A 4 -25.43 3.62 -22.68
CA PRO A 4 -25.36 4.95 -22.07
C PRO A 4 -24.37 5.82 -22.86
N GLU A 5 -24.59 7.14 -22.85
CA GLU A 5 -23.71 8.11 -23.51
C GLU A 5 -22.29 8.08 -22.95
N HIS A 6 -22.15 7.75 -21.66
CA HIS A 6 -20.86 7.63 -20.97
C HIS A 6 -20.76 6.39 -20.07
N ALA A 7 -19.53 5.95 -19.84
CA ALA A 7 -19.17 4.86 -18.93
C ALA A 7 -19.64 5.18 -17.50
N PRO A 8 -20.38 4.28 -16.84
CA PRO A 8 -20.80 4.49 -15.47
C PRO A 8 -19.59 4.45 -14.52
N GLY A 9 -19.53 5.41 -13.59
CA GLY A 9 -18.56 5.37 -12.49
C GLY A 9 -17.16 5.92 -12.80
N TYR A 10 -16.96 6.58 -13.94
CA TYR A 10 -15.71 7.30 -14.20
C TYR A 10 -15.49 8.43 -13.19
N VAL A 11 -14.27 8.51 -12.64
CA VAL A 11 -13.79 9.62 -11.80
C VAL A 11 -12.66 10.34 -12.56
N PRO A 12 -12.81 11.64 -12.87
CA PRO A 12 -11.80 12.43 -13.56
C PRO A 12 -10.43 12.31 -12.91
N ASN A 13 -9.42 11.98 -13.71
CA ASN A 13 -8.04 11.87 -13.29
C ASN A 13 -7.07 12.30 -14.40
N GLU A 14 -5.82 12.56 -14.04
CA GLU A 14 -4.80 13.05 -14.98
C GLU A 14 -4.33 12.00 -15.99
N ALA A 15 -4.60 10.72 -15.75
CA ALA A 15 -4.06 9.61 -16.54
C ALA A 15 -5.00 9.14 -17.66
N TYR A 16 -6.32 9.27 -17.47
CA TYR A 16 -7.33 8.77 -18.41
C TYR A 16 -8.48 9.77 -18.51
N SER A 17 -8.86 10.11 -19.73
CA SER A 17 -10.03 10.96 -20.04
C SER A 17 -11.34 10.17 -19.96
N GLN A 18 -12.47 10.88 -20.02
CA GLN A 18 -13.78 10.27 -20.12
C GLN A 18 -13.96 9.51 -21.44
N GLU A 19 -13.41 10.03 -22.53
CA GLU A 19 -13.44 9.39 -23.85
C GLU A 19 -12.71 8.04 -23.82
N ASP A 20 -11.55 7.95 -23.15
CA ASP A 20 -10.81 6.69 -22.95
C ASP A 20 -11.64 5.64 -22.19
N TRP A 21 -12.44 6.09 -21.23
CA TRP A 21 -13.34 5.22 -20.45
C TRP A 21 -14.55 4.75 -21.26
N ASP A 22 -15.11 5.65 -22.08
CA ASP A 22 -16.24 5.36 -22.94
C ASP A 22 -15.87 4.33 -24.03
N GLU A 23 -14.64 4.40 -24.54
CA GLU A 23 -14.09 3.45 -25.53
C GLU A 23 -14.11 2.01 -25.03
N VAL A 24 -13.82 1.78 -23.74
CA VAL A 24 -13.75 0.43 -23.15
C VAL A 24 -15.01 0.02 -22.38
N SER A 25 -16.02 0.88 -22.32
CA SER A 25 -17.23 0.71 -21.50
C SER A 25 -18.11 -0.48 -21.88
N ASP A 26 -18.01 -0.98 -23.11
CA ASP A 26 -18.78 -2.11 -23.63
C ASP A 26 -17.98 -3.42 -23.66
N ASN A 27 -16.79 -3.45 -23.06
CA ASN A 27 -16.03 -4.67 -22.93
C ASN A 27 -16.84 -5.69 -22.10
N PRO A 28 -17.13 -6.89 -22.63
CA PRO A 28 -17.95 -7.86 -21.93
C PRO A 28 -17.26 -8.33 -20.64
N GLU A 29 -18.07 -8.73 -19.66
CA GLU A 29 -17.56 -9.44 -18.49
C GLU A 29 -16.93 -10.77 -18.91
N LEU A 30 -15.85 -11.15 -18.21
CA LEU A 30 -15.24 -12.46 -18.39
C LEU A 30 -16.22 -13.56 -17.98
N THR A 31 -16.45 -14.55 -18.85
CA THR A 31 -17.22 -15.73 -18.48
C THR A 31 -16.42 -16.66 -17.57
N ASP A 32 -17.11 -17.56 -16.86
CA ASP A 32 -16.45 -18.55 -16.00
C ASP A 32 -15.49 -19.45 -16.80
N GLU A 33 -15.85 -19.80 -18.03
CA GLU A 33 -14.98 -20.59 -18.92
C GLU A 33 -13.73 -19.82 -19.34
N GLN A 34 -13.86 -18.52 -19.62
CA GLN A 34 -12.73 -17.66 -19.95
C GLN A 34 -11.82 -17.47 -18.74
N LEU A 35 -12.39 -17.31 -17.55
CA LEU A 35 -11.66 -17.20 -16.30
C LEU A 35 -10.87 -18.47 -16.00
N ALA A 36 -11.46 -19.64 -16.24
CA ALA A 36 -10.81 -20.94 -16.05
C ALA A 36 -9.62 -21.17 -16.99
N GLN A 37 -9.54 -20.46 -18.12
CA GLN A 37 -8.44 -20.55 -19.09
C GLN A 37 -7.27 -19.61 -18.78
N LEU A 38 -7.40 -18.71 -17.80
CA LEU A 38 -6.31 -17.81 -17.44
C LEU A 38 -5.09 -18.59 -16.95
N ARG A 39 -3.91 -18.15 -17.39
CA ARG A 39 -2.62 -18.76 -17.03
C ARG A 39 -1.79 -17.79 -16.19
N PRO A 40 -0.96 -18.28 -15.26
CA PRO A 40 -0.04 -17.44 -14.51
C PRO A 40 0.86 -16.62 -15.45
N ALA A 41 1.10 -15.35 -15.11
CA ALA A 41 1.92 -14.45 -15.92
C ALA A 41 3.33 -15.01 -16.22
N LYS A 42 3.92 -15.76 -15.28
CA LYS A 42 5.21 -16.45 -15.44
C LYS A 42 5.25 -17.45 -16.59
N ASP A 43 4.10 -18.01 -16.96
CA ASP A 43 3.98 -19.09 -17.95
C ASP A 43 3.68 -18.53 -19.35
N VAL A 44 3.35 -17.23 -19.47
CA VAL A 44 2.93 -16.60 -20.72
C VAL A 44 3.76 -15.38 -21.12
N LEU A 45 4.38 -14.67 -20.16
CA LEU A 45 5.24 -13.53 -20.46
C LEU A 45 6.66 -13.99 -20.81
N PRO A 46 7.38 -13.24 -21.68
CA PRO A 46 8.81 -13.45 -21.85
C PRO A 46 9.54 -13.39 -20.50
N PRO A 47 10.51 -14.29 -20.24
CA PRO A 47 11.18 -14.37 -18.92
C PRO A 47 11.74 -13.04 -18.42
N ALA A 48 12.43 -12.30 -19.29
CA ALA A 48 12.99 -10.98 -18.95
C ALA A 48 11.91 -9.94 -18.56
N LEU A 49 10.73 -9.98 -19.18
CA LEU A 49 9.61 -9.10 -18.84
C LEU A 49 8.99 -9.50 -17.50
N TYR A 50 8.80 -10.80 -17.27
CA TYR A 50 8.30 -11.31 -16.00
C TYR A 50 9.23 -10.90 -14.85
N GLU A 51 10.54 -11.16 -14.98
CA GLU A 51 11.54 -10.77 -13.97
C GLU A 51 11.53 -9.27 -13.66
N ALA A 52 11.41 -8.41 -14.67
CA ALA A 52 11.33 -6.97 -14.47
C ALA A 52 10.08 -6.54 -13.68
N LEU A 53 8.94 -7.23 -13.86
CA LEU A 53 7.70 -6.97 -13.14
C LEU A 53 7.75 -7.44 -11.69
N VAL A 54 8.31 -8.64 -11.43
CA VAL A 54 8.40 -9.17 -10.05
C VAL A 54 9.47 -8.45 -9.23
N ASN A 55 10.53 -7.98 -9.89
CA ASN A 55 11.61 -7.22 -9.26
C ASN A 55 11.30 -5.73 -9.07
N ARG A 56 10.09 -5.27 -9.44
CA ARG A 56 9.59 -3.92 -9.12
C ARG A 56 9.24 -3.86 -7.64
N GLY A 57 10.28 -3.90 -6.81
CA GLY A 57 10.25 -4.10 -5.38
C GLY A 57 9.18 -3.28 -4.66
N GLY A 58 8.59 -3.88 -3.63
CA GLY A 58 7.91 -3.11 -2.60
C GLY A 58 8.83 -2.04 -2.00
N ARG A 59 8.27 -1.17 -1.14
CA ARG A 59 9.04 -0.12 -0.44
C ARG A 59 10.40 -0.70 -0.03
N PRO A 60 11.53 -0.08 -0.44
CA PRO A 60 12.85 -0.58 -0.14
C PRO A 60 12.91 -0.97 1.34
N PRO A 61 13.39 -2.19 1.67
CA PRO A 61 13.47 -2.62 3.05
C PRO A 61 14.24 -1.55 3.83
N ALA A 62 13.59 -0.96 4.84
CA ALA A 62 14.22 0.05 5.66
C ALA A 62 15.52 -0.53 6.24
N VAL A 63 16.64 0.15 6.01
CA VAL A 63 17.98 -0.28 6.46
C VAL A 63 18.00 -0.52 7.97
N ILE A 64 17.20 0.26 8.71
CA ILE A 64 16.95 0.08 10.14
C ILE A 64 15.45 -0.14 10.34
N ARG A 65 15.07 -1.34 10.80
CA ARG A 65 13.69 -1.66 11.14
C ARG A 65 13.43 -1.37 12.61
N LYS A 66 12.29 -0.73 12.91
CA LYS A 66 11.79 -0.65 14.29
C LYS A 66 11.44 -2.06 14.76
N VAL A 67 11.87 -2.43 15.97
CA VAL A 67 11.54 -3.72 16.57
C VAL A 67 10.22 -3.58 17.34
N PRO A 68 9.16 -4.33 16.98
CA PRO A 68 7.93 -4.33 17.76
C PRO A 68 8.20 -5.00 19.11
N VAL A 69 7.93 -4.30 20.20
CA VAL A 69 8.05 -4.83 21.57
C VAL A 69 6.73 -4.62 22.31
N THR A 70 6.32 -5.62 23.08
CA THR A 70 5.16 -5.51 23.97
C THR A 70 5.65 -5.11 25.35
N ILE A 71 5.43 -3.84 25.73
CA ILE A 71 5.77 -3.30 27.05
C ILE A 71 4.51 -2.73 27.71
N ARG A 72 4.42 -2.81 29.04
CA ARG A 72 3.41 -2.09 29.82
C ARG A 72 3.98 -0.74 30.22
N LEU A 73 3.28 0.33 29.85
CA LEU A 73 3.63 1.71 30.21
C LEU A 73 2.63 2.22 31.25
N ASP A 74 3.07 3.16 32.07
CA ASP A 74 2.19 3.88 32.98
C ASP A 74 1.08 4.61 32.17
N PRO A 75 -0.20 4.49 32.56
CA PRO A 75 -1.30 5.19 31.87
C PRO A 75 -1.07 6.69 31.71
N HIS A 76 -0.53 7.35 32.74
CA HIS A 76 -0.28 8.80 32.70
C HIS A 76 0.71 9.19 31.60
N VAL A 77 1.74 8.36 31.36
CA VAL A 77 2.71 8.57 30.29
C VAL A 77 2.02 8.44 28.93
N VAL A 78 1.20 7.40 28.73
CA VAL A 78 0.50 7.18 27.47
C VAL A 78 -0.46 8.32 27.16
N ASP A 79 -1.22 8.76 28.16
CA ASP A 79 -2.21 9.84 28.02
C ASP A 79 -1.52 11.18 27.72
N ALA A 80 -0.42 11.49 28.39
CA ALA A 80 0.37 12.69 28.12
C ALA A 80 0.87 12.74 26.68
N PHE A 81 1.37 11.62 26.14
CA PHE A 81 1.77 11.59 24.73
C PHE A 81 0.56 11.66 23.80
N LYS A 82 -0.52 10.91 24.03
CA LYS A 82 -1.73 10.96 23.18
C LYS A 82 -2.32 12.37 23.07
N ALA A 83 -2.31 13.14 24.15
CA ALA A 83 -2.78 14.52 24.18
C ALA A 83 -2.03 15.45 23.20
N THR A 84 -0.82 15.07 22.76
CA THR A 84 -0.06 15.83 21.75
C THR A 84 -0.58 15.64 20.31
N GLY A 85 -1.61 14.81 20.10
CA GLY A 85 -2.26 14.63 18.80
C GLY A 85 -1.56 13.64 17.86
N PRO A 86 -1.82 13.72 16.54
CA PRO A 86 -1.21 12.84 15.54
C PRO A 86 0.33 12.80 15.66
N GLY A 87 0.90 11.60 15.52
CA GLY A 87 2.34 11.37 15.65
C GLY A 87 2.85 11.20 17.09
N TRP A 88 1.98 11.05 18.09
CA TRP A 88 2.39 10.88 19.48
C TRP A 88 3.30 9.67 19.71
N GLN A 89 3.10 8.57 18.97
CA GLN A 89 3.96 7.39 19.05
C GLN A 89 5.38 7.67 18.55
N THR A 90 5.53 8.50 17.53
CA THR A 90 6.85 8.96 17.04
C THR A 90 7.53 9.79 18.11
N ARG A 91 6.82 10.76 18.71
CA ARG A 91 7.37 11.58 19.81
C ARG A 91 7.78 10.74 21.02
N MET A 92 6.98 9.72 21.37
CA MET A 92 7.32 8.76 22.43
C MET A 92 8.59 7.98 22.08
N ASN A 93 8.72 7.47 20.86
CA ASN A 93 9.91 6.78 20.40
C ASN A 93 11.16 7.68 20.48
N ASP A 94 11.06 8.96 20.11
CA ASP A 94 12.18 9.90 20.15
C ASP A 94 12.62 10.18 21.60
N ALA A 95 11.67 10.26 22.53
CA ALA A 95 11.96 10.39 23.95
C ALA A 95 12.70 9.14 24.49
N LEU A 96 12.25 7.94 24.12
CA LEU A 96 12.90 6.68 24.49
C LEU A 96 14.31 6.60 23.88
N ALA A 97 14.50 7.01 22.64
CA ALA A 97 15.81 7.02 21.98
C ALA A 97 16.80 7.96 22.68
N LYS A 98 16.36 9.15 23.10
CA LYS A 98 17.16 10.09 23.89
C LYS A 98 17.51 9.52 25.27
N ALA A 99 16.55 8.90 25.96
CA ALA A 99 16.82 8.27 27.25
C ALA A 99 17.85 7.12 27.13
N ALA A 100 17.79 6.36 26.04
CA ALA A 100 18.69 5.24 25.78
C ALA A 100 20.17 5.66 25.66
N THR A 101 20.48 6.90 25.23
CA THR A 101 21.88 7.36 25.14
C THR A 101 22.55 7.55 26.51
N GLY A 102 21.75 7.72 27.56
CA GLY A 102 22.23 7.91 28.94
C GLY A 102 22.26 6.64 29.77
N LEU A 103 21.86 5.49 29.23
CA LEU A 103 21.89 4.23 29.97
C LEU A 103 23.33 3.76 30.17
N PRO A 104 23.68 3.23 31.35
CA PRO A 104 24.98 2.63 31.57
C PRO A 104 25.14 1.45 30.61
N ARG A 105 26.34 1.32 30.03
CA ARG A 105 26.69 0.11 29.29
C ARG A 105 26.97 -1.00 30.30
N ALA A 106 26.39 -2.17 30.05
CA ALA A 106 26.73 -3.39 30.76
C ALA A 106 28.14 -3.86 30.38
#